data_AF-A0A5C5QFI6-F1
#
_entry.id   AF-A0A5C5QFI6-F1
#
_cell.length_a   1.000
_cell.length_b   1.000
_cell.length_c   1.000
_cell.angle_alpha   90.00
_cell.angle_beta   90.00
_cell.angle_gamma   90.00
#
_symmetry.space_group_name_H-M   'P 1'
#
loop_
_entity.id
_entity.type
_entity.pdbx_description
1 polymer ?
#
loop_
_entity_poly.entity_id
_entity_poly.type
_entity_poly.pdbx_seq_one_letter_code
_entity_poly.pdbx_strand_id
1 'polypeptide(L)'
;MSNVHLKDFAKERGQPEAAMLLGVTQGALSKAIRIGRNIIVTQELDGTFSAEERRAFPARIERKCRSGCGPTLNANVRPNPIHGQSTDGAGVLSSAAEVA
;
A
#
# COMPACT_ATOMS: atom_id res chain seq x y z
N MET A 1 20.24 20.56 -5.21
CA MET A 1 18.98 20.16 -5.85
C MET A 1 19.16 18.79 -6.46
N SER A 2 18.31 17.84 -6.12
CA SER A 2 18.31 16.48 -6.66
C SER A 2 16.93 16.10 -7.14
N ASN A 3 16.86 15.40 -8.27
CA ASN A 3 15.61 15.02 -8.93
C ASN A 3 15.45 13.51 -8.89
N VAL A 4 14.26 13.04 -8.52
CA VAL A 4 13.93 11.61 -8.44
C VAL A 4 12.52 11.38 -8.98
N HIS A 5 12.28 10.21 -9.60
CA HIS A 5 10.94 9.85 -10.03
C HIS A 5 10.03 9.63 -8.81
N LEU A 6 8.75 10.02 -8.91
CA LEU A 6 7.78 9.84 -7.82
C LEU A 6 7.72 8.39 -7.30
N LYS A 7 7.87 7.41 -8.20
CA LYS A 7 7.87 5.99 -7.85
C LYS A 7 9.03 5.62 -6.94
N ASP A 8 10.23 6.14 -7.20
CA ASP A 8 11.42 5.81 -6.42
C ASP A 8 11.46 6.59 -5.12
N PHE A 9 11.03 7.86 -5.15
CA PHE A 9 10.80 8.66 -3.95
C PHE A 9 9.86 7.96 -2.95
N ALA A 10 8.75 7.41 -3.44
CA ALA A 10 7.80 6.67 -2.62
C ALA A 10 8.33 5.31 -2.12
N LYS A 11 9.33 4.71 -2.77
CA LYS A 11 9.98 3.48 -2.29
C LYS A 11 10.97 3.78 -1.17
N GLU A 12 11.70 4.89 -1.27
CA GLU A 12 12.71 5.29 -0.29
C GLU A 12 12.08 5.74 1.03
N ARG A 13 11.07 6.63 0.95
CA ARG A 13 10.39 7.22 2.12
C ARG A 13 9.17 6.44 2.57
N GLY A 14 8.63 5.60 1.69
CA GLY A 14 7.30 5.02 1.86
C GLY A 14 6.19 5.98 1.40
N GLN A 15 5.05 5.41 1.02
CA GLN A 15 3.91 6.17 0.49
C GLN A 15 3.28 7.19 1.46
N PRO A 16 3.05 6.90 2.75
CA PRO A 16 2.39 7.87 3.63
C PRO A 16 3.28 9.09 3.87
N GLU A 17 4.58 8.90 4.14
CA GLU A 17 5.54 9.99 4.34
C GLU A 17 5.74 10.81 3.05
N ALA A 18 5.95 10.14 1.91
CA ALA A 18 6.08 10.83 0.62
C ALA A 18 4.85 11.68 0.27
N ALA A 19 3.66 11.20 0.58
CA ALA A 19 2.42 11.94 0.36
C ALA A 19 2.33 13.19 1.26
N MET A 20 2.73 13.07 2.53
CA MET A 20 2.81 14.21 3.45
C MET A 20 3.81 15.26 2.98
N LEU A 21 5.02 14.85 2.57
CA LEU A 21 6.06 15.77 2.08
C LEU A 21 5.63 16.55 0.84
N LEU A 22 4.83 15.93 -0.02
CA LEU A 22 4.30 16.55 -1.24
C LEU A 22 2.95 17.28 -1.02
N GLY A 23 2.40 17.27 0.19
CA GLY A 23 1.12 17.91 0.49
C GLY A 23 -0.09 17.28 -0.21
N VAL A 24 -0.04 15.98 -0.52
CA VAL A 24 -1.11 15.23 -1.18
C VAL A 24 -1.62 14.09 -0.32
N THR A 25 -2.79 13.52 -0.66
CA THR A 25 -3.27 12.31 0.00
C THR A 25 -2.51 11.07 -0.47
N GLN A 26 -2.32 10.09 0.42
CA GLN A 26 -1.68 8.81 0.08
C GLN A 26 -2.41 8.08 -1.07
N GLY A 27 -3.73 8.21 -1.15
CA GLY A 27 -4.53 7.70 -2.27
C GLY A 27 -4.22 8.38 -3.62
N ALA A 28 -3.99 9.71 -3.62
CA ALA A 28 -3.61 10.44 -4.84
C ALA A 28 -2.21 10.03 -5.32
N LEU A 29 -1.25 9.89 -4.40
CA LEU A 29 0.09 9.38 -4.68
C LEU A 29 0.05 7.95 -5.25
N SER A 30 -0.71 7.05 -4.60
CA SER A 30 -0.91 5.67 -5.05
C SER A 30 -1.53 5.61 -6.45
N LYS A 31 -2.55 6.43 -6.73
CA LYS A 31 -3.16 6.53 -8.05
C LYS A 31 -2.16 7.01 -9.11
N ALA A 32 -1.34 8.01 -8.80
CA ALA A 32 -0.35 8.52 -9.73
C ALA A 32 0.69 7.45 -10.11
N ILE A 33 1.18 6.69 -9.12
CA ILE A 33 2.09 5.56 -9.34
C ILE A 33 1.42 4.45 -10.15
N ARG A 34 0.18 4.08 -9.80
CA ARG A 34 -0.57 3.00 -10.49
C ARG A 34 -0.86 3.32 -11.95
N ILE A 35 -1.18 4.58 -12.26
CA ILE A 35 -1.41 5.04 -13.65
C ILE A 35 -0.08 5.13 -14.41
N GLY A 36 1.06 5.24 -13.72
CA GLY A 36 2.36 5.45 -14.34
C GLY A 36 2.52 6.87 -14.87
N ARG A 37 2.05 7.88 -14.11
CA ARG A 37 2.25 9.29 -14.46
C ARG A 37 3.74 9.63 -14.43
N ASN A 38 4.21 10.42 -15.39
CA ASN A 38 5.59 10.88 -15.42
C ASN A 38 5.74 12.11 -14.52
N ILE A 39 6.06 11.85 -13.24
CA ILE A 39 6.19 12.89 -12.22
C ILE A 39 7.61 12.84 -11.65
N ILE A 40 8.27 14.00 -11.66
CA ILE A 40 9.59 14.22 -11.09
C ILE A 40 9.42 15.02 -9.79
N VAL A 41 10.07 14.55 -8.74
CA VAL A 41 10.16 15.22 -7.44
C VAL A 41 11.54 15.85 -7.34
N THR A 42 11.58 17.13 -7.01
CA THR A 42 12.79 17.91 -6.79
C THR A 42 12.94 18.18 -5.31
N GLN A 43 14.11 17.84 -4.76
CA GLN A 43 14.50 18.26 -3.42
C GLN A 43 15.24 19.60 -3.51
N GLU A 44 14.66 20.62 -2.90
CA GLU A 44 15.22 21.96 -2.82
C GLU A 44 16.33 22.02 -1.75
N LEU A 45 17.14 23.08 -1.79
CA LEU A 45 18.27 23.26 -0.86
C LEU A 45 17.83 23.51 0.59
N ASP A 46 16.59 23.97 0.78
CA ASP A 46 15.95 24.19 2.09
C ASP A 46 15.37 22.90 2.69
N GLY A 47 15.41 21.79 1.97
CA GLY A 47 14.84 20.51 2.38
C GLY A 47 13.35 20.34 2.05
N THR A 48 12.73 21.32 1.37
CA THR A 48 11.38 21.17 0.84
C THR A 48 11.37 20.30 -0.42
N PHE A 49 10.20 19.73 -0.72
CA PHE A 49 9.99 18.89 -1.89
C PHE A 49 8.95 19.53 -2.80
N SER A 50 9.31 19.72 -4.06
CA SER A 50 8.42 20.15 -5.13
C SER A 50 8.23 19.00 -6.13
N ALA A 51 7.10 18.97 -6.84
CA ALA A 51 6.83 17.91 -7.83
C ALA A 51 6.16 18.46 -9.09
N GLU A 52 6.66 18.02 -10.25
CA GLU A 52 6.16 18.43 -11.56
C GLU A 52 5.75 17.23 -12.40
N GLU A 53 4.60 17.31 -13.08
CA GLU A 53 4.16 16.30 -14.04
C GLU A 53 4.49 16.73 -15.48
N ARG A 54 5.20 15.86 -16.21
CA ARG A 54 5.38 15.98 -17.65
C ARG A 54 4.27 15.23 -18.37
N ARG A 55 3.40 15.96 -19.08
CA ARG A 55 2.32 15.39 -19.89
C ARG A 55 2.31 16.00 -21.28
N ALA A 56 2.13 15.15 -22.31
CA ALA A 56 1.99 15.62 -23.68
C ALA A 56 0.73 16.48 -23.84
N PHE A 57 0.84 17.53 -24.65
CA PHE A 57 -0.28 18.34 -25.07
C PHE A 57 -0.74 17.87 -26.47
N PRO A 58 -2.05 17.68 -26.71
CA PRO A 58 -3.18 17.91 -25.80
C PRO A 58 -3.29 16.85 -24.69
N ALA A 59 -3.65 17.28 -23.48
CA ALA A 59 -3.69 16.41 -22.31
C ALA A 59 -4.80 15.34 -22.35
N ARG A 60 -5.79 15.46 -23.24
CA ARG A 60 -6.88 14.48 -23.36
C ARG A 60 -6.34 13.19 -23.95
N ILE A 61 -6.01 12.25 -23.07
CA ILE A 61 -5.68 10.88 -23.45
C ILE A 61 -7.01 10.23 -23.83
N GLU A 62 -7.17 9.84 -25.09
CA GLU A 62 -8.24 8.95 -25.48
C GLU A 62 -8.16 7.70 -24.62
N ARG A 63 -9.21 7.43 -23.83
CA ARG A 63 -9.33 6.15 -23.17
C ARG A 63 -9.53 5.11 -24.27
N LYS A 64 -8.46 4.63 -24.89
CA LYS A 64 -8.53 3.34 -25.57
C LYS A 64 -9.00 2.38 -24.48
N CYS A 65 -10.21 1.85 -24.60
CA CYS A 65 -10.75 0.84 -23.69
C CYS A 65 -9.69 -0.25 -23.57
N ARG A 66 -8.89 -0.22 -22.49
CA ARG A 66 -8.10 -1.38 -22.08
C ARG A 66 -9.13 -2.34 -21.49
N SER A 67 -9.69 -3.17 -22.36
CA SER A 67 -10.71 -4.19 -22.08
C SER A 67 -10.16 -5.27 -21.13
N GLY A 68 -9.89 -4.91 -19.88
CA GLY A 68 -9.35 -5.87 -18.91
C GLY A 68 -8.98 -5.36 -17.53
N CYS A 69 -9.26 -4.10 -17.16
CA CYS A 69 -8.91 -3.61 -15.82
C CYS A 69 -10.00 -2.70 -15.26
N GLY A 70 -11.10 -3.31 -14.82
CA GLY A 70 -12.04 -2.70 -13.88
C GLY A 70 -11.43 -2.61 -12.48
N PRO A 71 -12.02 -1.85 -11.54
CA PRO A 71 -11.53 -1.78 -10.17
C PRO A 71 -11.71 -3.15 -9.49
N THR A 72 -10.61 -3.81 -9.10
CA THR A 72 -10.67 -5.00 -8.23
C THR A 72 -11.11 -4.55 -6.84
N LEU A 73 -12.38 -4.80 -6.47
CA LEU A 73 -12.94 -4.47 -5.16
C LEU A 73 -12.53 -5.46 -4.04
N ASN A 74 -11.65 -6.43 -4.30
CA ASN A 74 -11.67 -7.69 -3.55
C ASN A 74 -10.30 -8.24 -3.10
N ALA A 75 -9.17 -7.53 -3.23
CA ALA A 75 -7.87 -8.07 -2.84
C ALA A 75 -7.41 -7.76 -1.40
N ASN A 76 -8.07 -6.86 -0.67
CA ASN A 76 -7.61 -6.38 0.66
C ASN A 76 -8.49 -6.80 1.84
N VAL A 77 -9.51 -7.64 1.65
CA VAL A 77 -10.24 -8.22 2.79
C VAL A 77 -9.38 -9.33 3.37
N ARG A 78 -8.59 -9.01 4.40
CA ARG A 78 -7.96 -10.03 5.25
C ARG A 78 -9.09 -10.76 5.98
N PRO A 79 -9.29 -12.07 5.84
CA PRO A 79 -10.14 -12.79 6.77
C PRO A 79 -9.49 -12.66 8.16
N ASN A 80 -10.23 -12.06 9.08
CA ASN A 80 -9.84 -11.96 10.48
C ASN A 80 -9.83 -13.40 11.04
N PRO A 81 -8.72 -13.93 11.59
CA PRO A 81 -8.75 -15.23 12.23
C PRO A 81 -9.45 -15.07 13.59
N ILE A 82 -10.74 -15.38 13.64
CA ILE A 82 -11.38 -15.68 14.93
C ILE A 82 -10.76 -16.99 15.40
N HIS A 83 -9.81 -16.91 16.32
CA HIS A 83 -9.30 -18.06 17.04
C HIS A 83 -10.46 -18.69 17.83
N GLY A 84 -11.06 -19.72 17.24
CA GLY A 84 -11.81 -20.72 17.99
C GLY A 84 -10.81 -21.63 18.70
N GLN A 85 -10.67 -21.47 20.01
CA GLN A 85 -10.06 -22.47 20.88
C GLN A 85 -11.10 -22.93 21.89
N SER A 86 -12.02 -23.81 21.45
CA SER A 86 -12.64 -24.77 22.36
C SER A 86 -11.66 -25.94 22.45
N THR A 87 -10.89 -25.97 23.52
CA THR A 87 -10.06 -27.13 23.86
C THR A 87 -10.97 -28.20 24.45
N ASP A 88 -11.32 -29.20 23.63
CA ASP A 88 -11.88 -30.45 24.14
C ASP A 88 -10.76 -31.29 24.79
N GLY A 89 -10.96 -31.67 26.05
CA GLY A 89 -10.48 -32.94 26.61
C GLY A 89 -9.08 -32.99 27.23
N ALA A 90 -9.03 -33.03 28.58
CA ALA A 90 -8.09 -33.87 29.35
C ALA A 90 -8.47 -33.89 30.84
N GLY A 91 -9.57 -34.55 31.19
CA GLY A 91 -9.86 -34.97 32.57
C GLY A 91 -9.25 -36.36 32.81
N VAL A 92 -7.99 -36.41 33.23
CA VAL A 92 -7.33 -37.63 33.71
C VAL A 92 -7.63 -37.76 35.19
N LEU A 93 -8.42 -38.74 35.59
CA LEU A 93 -8.61 -39.11 37.00
C LEU A 93 -8.12 -40.53 37.27
N SER A 94 -7.36 -40.57 38.36
CA SER A 94 -7.12 -41.68 39.29
C SER A 94 -6.01 -42.68 39.00
N SER A 95 -4.87 -42.32 39.59
CA SER A 95 -3.86 -43.13 40.27
C SER A 95 -4.26 -44.53 40.76
N ALA A 96 -3.28 -45.42 40.68
CA ALA A 96 -3.22 -46.80 41.17
C ALA A 96 -2.92 -46.94 42.69
N ALA A 97 -3.21 -48.13 43.25
CA ALA A 97 -2.54 -48.90 44.34
C ALA A 97 -3.58 -49.81 45.05
N GLU A 98 -3.58 -51.13 44.85
CA GLU A 98 -2.86 -52.22 45.57
C GLU A 98 -3.46 -52.70 46.91
N VAL A 99 -3.79 -54.02 46.93
CA VAL A 99 -3.54 -55.07 47.95
C VAL A 99 -3.99 -54.88 49.41
N ALA A 100 -5.00 -55.66 49.83
CA ALA A 100 -4.92 -56.76 50.83
C ALA A 100 -6.30 -57.41 51.03
#